data_AF-A0A4V0WPA7-F1
#
_entry.id   AF-A0A4V0WPA7-F1
#
_cell.length_a   1.000
_cell.length_b   1.000
_cell.length_c   1.000
_cell.angle_alpha   90.00
_cell.angle_beta   90.00
_cell.angle_gamma   90.00
#
_symmetry.space_group_name_H-M   'P 1'
#
loop_
_entity.id
_entity.type
_entity.pdbx_description
1 polymer ?
#
loop_
_entity_poly.entity_id
_entity_poly.type
_entity_poly.pdbx_seq_one_letter_code
_entity_poly.pdbx_strand_id
1 'polypeptide(L)'
;MTRQRNCGIYEVISSTGRKSYKIFDSQQAFESYLSKQNRTAARVQPVYQQAQFKNFPATQIRKLSTEEQRTYLQEQEQLREM
;
A
#
# COMPACT_ATOMS: atom_id res chain seq x y z
N MET A 1 11.77 -3.10 -18.44
CA MET A 1 12.45 -3.35 -17.15
C MET A 1 11.51 -2.96 -16.02
N THR A 2 11.05 -3.91 -15.22
CA THR A 2 10.20 -3.63 -14.05
C THR A 2 11.09 -3.05 -12.95
N ARG A 3 10.90 -1.78 -12.61
CA ARG A 3 11.69 -1.14 -11.54
C ARG A 3 11.27 -1.76 -10.21
N GLN A 4 12.13 -2.60 -9.64
CA GLN A 4 12.00 -3.13 -8.27
C GLN A 4 12.30 -2.00 -7.28
N ARG A 5 11.40 -1.03 -7.18
CA ARG A 5 11.48 0.10 -6.24
C ARG A 5 10.41 -0.05 -5.19
N ASN A 6 10.72 0.37 -3.97
CA ASN A 6 9.77 0.38 -2.88
C ASN A 6 8.74 1.47 -3.14
N CYS A 7 7.49 1.07 -3.34
CA CYS A 7 6.39 2.02 -3.42
C CYS A 7 5.95 2.46 -2.02
N GLY A 8 5.52 3.70 -1.91
CA GLY A 8 4.92 4.25 -0.70
C GLY A 8 3.43 4.52 -0.89
N ILE A 9 2.65 4.40 0.19
CA ILE A 9 1.25 4.84 0.28
C ILE A 9 1.24 6.27 0.81
N TYR A 10 0.65 7.20 0.05
CA TYR A 10 0.58 8.62 0.40
C TYR A 10 -0.86 9.05 0.64
N GLU A 11 -1.06 9.96 1.60
CA GLU A 11 -2.34 10.63 1.83
C GLU A 11 -2.49 11.80 0.85
N VAL A 12 -3.62 11.85 0.16
CA VAL A 12 -3.97 12.88 -0.80
C VAL A 12 -5.31 13.49 -0.44
N ILE A 13 -5.34 14.82 -0.37
CA ILE A 13 -6.49 15.63 -0.04
C ILE A 13 -6.99 16.31 -1.33
N SER A 14 -8.27 16.13 -1.65
CA SER A 14 -8.90 16.84 -2.77
C SER A 14 -9.13 18.31 -2.43
N SER A 15 -9.43 19.12 -3.44
CA SER A 15 -9.90 20.50 -3.25
C SER A 15 -11.15 20.60 -2.36
N THR A 16 -11.99 19.55 -2.34
CA THR A 16 -13.17 19.43 -1.46
C THR A 16 -12.84 18.94 -0.04
N GLY A 17 -11.57 18.70 0.28
CA GLY A 17 -11.12 18.21 1.59
C GLY A 17 -11.20 16.69 1.79
N ARG A 18 -11.65 15.91 0.79
CA ARG A 18 -11.73 14.44 0.89
C ARG A 18 -10.33 13.84 0.89
N LYS A 19 -10.07 13.01 1.90
CA LYS A 19 -8.85 12.21 2.03
C LYS A 19 -8.93 10.92 1.21
N SER A 20 -7.84 10.57 0.54
CA SER A 20 -7.68 9.34 -0.22
C SER A 20 -6.24 8.84 -0.13
N TYR A 21 -6.03 7.53 -0.22
CA TYR A 21 -4.70 6.92 -0.15
C TYR A 21 -4.32 6.36 -1.52
N LYS A 22 -3.11 6.68 -1.98
CA LYS A 22 -2.60 6.28 -3.30
C LYS A 22 -1.17 5.78 -3.21
N ILE A 23 -0.84 4.81 -4.06
CA ILE A 23 0.49 4.20 -4.13
C ILE A 23 1.32 4.92 -5.20
N PHE A 24 2.54 5.36 -4.84
CA PHE A 24 3.50 5.96 -5.76
C PHE A 24 4.87 5.27 -5.64
N ASP A 25 5.62 5.23 -6.74
CA ASP A 25 6.94 4.60 -6.83
C ASP A 25 8.08 5.48 -6.27
N SER A 26 7.79 6.76 -6.04
CA SER A 26 8.73 7.77 -5.59
C SER A 26 8.00 9.02 -5.08
N GLN A 27 8.69 9.79 -4.23
CA GLN A 27 8.20 11.09 -3.77
C GLN A 27 8.04 12.08 -4.94
N GLN A 28 8.94 12.05 -5.93
CA GLN A 28 8.86 12.92 -7.10
C GLN A 28 7.59 12.65 -7.94
N ALA A 29 7.22 11.37 -8.13
CA ALA A 29 5.98 11.03 -8.81
C ALA A 29 4.75 11.52 -8.03
N PHE A 30 4.80 11.45 -6.70
CA PHE A 30 3.76 11.98 -5.83
C PHE A 30 3.61 13.51 -5.94
N GLU A 31 4.70 14.27 -5.84
CA GLU A 31 4.70 15.73 -5.98
C GLU A 31 4.24 16.19 -7.38
N SER A 32 4.67 15.48 -8.42
CA SER A 32 4.20 15.73 -9.79
C SER A 32 2.70 15.47 -9.93
N TYR A 33 2.17 14.46 -9.23
CA TYR A 33 0.74 14.17 -9.23
C TYR A 33 -0.06 15.28 -8.51
N LEU A 34 0.41 15.76 -7.35
CA LEU A 34 -0.27 16.81 -6.59
C LEU A 34 -0.39 18.10 -7.41
N SER A 35 0.69 18.53 -8.05
CA SER A 35 0.72 19.75 -8.88
C SER A 35 -0.19 19.63 -10.10
N LYS A 36 -0.21 18.48 -10.79
CA LYS A 36 -1.07 18.27 -11.95
C LYS A 36 -2.56 18.19 -11.63
N GLN A 37 -2.92 17.75 -10.43
CA GLN A 37 -4.30 17.45 -10.06
C GLN A 37 -4.93 18.47 -9.12
N ASN A 38 -4.23 19.57 -8.80
CA ASN A 38 -4.64 20.56 -7.80
C ASN A 38 -5.07 19.89 -6.47
N ARG A 39 -4.26 18.92 -6.03
CA ARG A 39 -4.47 18.18 -4.79
C ARG A 39 -3.39 18.57 -3.80
N THR A 40 -3.71 18.47 -2.51
CA THR A 40 -2.77 18.75 -1.43
C THR A 40 -2.49 17.46 -0.63
N ALA A 41 -1.50 17.52 0.26
CA ALA A 41 -1.15 16.42 1.14
C ALA A 41 -0.81 16.96 2.51
N ALA A 42 -1.22 16.25 3.58
CA ALA A 42 -0.85 16.64 4.94
C ALA A 42 0.63 16.38 5.23
N ARG A 43 1.23 15.40 4.54
CA ARG A 43 2.63 14.99 4.70
C ARG A 43 3.25 14.73 3.33
N VAL A 44 4.51 15.10 3.20
CA VAL A 44 5.30 14.82 1.99
C VAL A 44 5.79 13.37 1.98
N GLN A 45 5.99 12.77 3.16
CA GLN A 45 6.42 11.39 3.31
C GLN A 45 5.24 10.41 3.21
N PRO A 46 5.48 9.17 2.75
CA PRO A 46 4.45 8.14 2.72
C PRO A 46 3.98 7.79 4.13
N VAL A 47 2.69 7.53 4.27
CA VAL A 47 2.06 6.99 5.48
C VAL A 47 2.57 5.57 5.76
N TYR A 48 2.89 4.84 4.70
CA TYR A 48 3.46 3.51 4.78
C TYR A 48 4.39 3.26 3.60
N GLN A 49 5.58 2.71 3.87
CA GLN A 49 6.50 2.23 2.86
C GLN A 49 7.26 1.04 3.44
N GLN A 50 7.41 -0.03 2.66
CA GLN A 50 8.28 -1.13 3.06
C GLN A 50 9.75 -0.70 2.96
N ALA A 51 10.58 -1.17 3.90
CA ALA A 51 12.02 -0.87 3.91
C ALA A 51 12.73 -1.41 2.67
N GLN A 52 12.25 -2.53 2.11
CA GLN A 52 12.81 -3.18 0.92
C GLN A 52 11.71 -3.80 0.08
N PHE A 53 11.92 -3.82 -1.24
CA PHE A 53 11.03 -4.46 -2.19
C PHE A 53 11.13 -5.97 -2.00
N LYS A 54 10.02 -6.62 -1.67
CA LYS A 54 9.96 -8.08 -1.50
C LYS A 54 9.22 -8.69 -2.67
N ASN A 55 9.93 -9.52 -3.42
CA ASN A 55 9.31 -10.33 -4.45
C ASN A 55 8.71 -11.60 -3.84
N PHE A 56 7.54 -12.01 -4.31
CA PHE A 56 6.84 -13.21 -3.85
C PHE A 56 6.57 -14.13 -5.04
N PRO A 57 7.61 -14.80 -5.57
CA PRO A 57 7.54 -15.52 -6.85
C PRO A 57 6.54 -16.70 -6.83
N ALA A 58 6.25 -17.27 -5.66
CA ALA A 58 5.33 -18.39 -5.50
C ALA A 58 3.92 -17.95 -5.04
N THR A 59 3.55 -16.67 -5.21
CA THR A 59 2.21 -16.19 -4.83
C THR A 59 1.22 -16.23 -5.97
N GLN A 60 -0.05 -16.45 -5.62
CA GLN A 60 -1.17 -16.42 -6.54
C GLN A 60 -2.15 -15.34 -6.07
N ILE A 61 -2.58 -14.48 -6.99
CA ILE A 61 -3.66 -13.53 -6.74
C ILE A 61 -4.98 -14.24 -7.03
N ARG A 62 -5.52 -14.93 -6.02
CA ARG A 62 -6.83 -15.59 -6.08
C ARG A 62 -7.55 -15.49 -4.75
N LYS A 63 -8.86 -15.75 -4.74
CA LYS A 63 -9.60 -15.96 -3.49
C LYS A 63 -9.11 -17.25 -2.83
N LEU A 64 -9.00 -17.23 -1.50
CA LEU A 64 -8.78 -18.42 -0.69
C LEU A 64 -10.01 -19.31 -0.73
N SER A 65 -9.81 -20.63 -0.73
CA SER A 65 -10.88 -21.60 -0.51
C SER A 65 -11.45 -21.48 0.90
N THR A 66 -12.63 -22.04 1.15
CA THR A 66 -13.23 -22.04 2.50
C THR A 66 -12.34 -22.74 3.52
N GLU A 67 -11.61 -23.77 3.11
CA GLU A 67 -10.66 -24.50 3.97
C GLU A 67 -9.45 -23.63 4.31
N GLU A 68 -8.83 -23.01 3.30
CA GLU A 68 -7.70 -22.09 3.49
C GLU A 68 -8.07 -20.89 4.38
N GLN A 69 -9.29 -20.38 4.26
CA GLN A 69 -9.80 -19.30 5.13
C GLN A 69 -9.89 -19.74 6.59
N ARG A 70 -10.39 -20.96 6.86
CA ARG A 70 -10.47 -21.49 8.23
C ARG A 70 -9.08 -21.63 8.85
N THR A 71 -8.13 -22.20 8.11
CA THR A 71 -6.74 -22.34 8.56
C THR A 71 -6.13 -20.98 8.90
N TYR A 72 -6.25 -20.00 8.00
CA TYR A 72 -5.73 -18.65 8.23
C TYR A 72 -6.31 -17.99 9.49
N LEU A 73 -7.61 -18.14 9.75
CA LEU A 73 -8.25 -17.58 10.94
C LEU A 73 -7.77 -18.25 12.23
N GLN A 74 -7.58 -19.57 12.22
CA GLN A 74 -7.03 -20.32 13.36
C GLN A 74 -5.59 -19.90 13.68
N GLU A 75 -4.74 -19.81 12.65
CA GLU A 75 -3.35 -19.33 12.80
C GLU A 75 -3.33 -17.91 13.40
N GLN A 76 -4.25 -17.05 12.96
CA GLN A 76 -4.36 -15.69 13.50
C GLN A 76 -4.79 -15.65 14.97
N GLU A 77 -5.68 -16.53 15.39
CA GLU A 77 -6.12 -16.64 16.80
C GLU A 77 -4.98 -17.10 17.70
N GLN A 78 -4.28 -18.17 17.31
CA GLN A 78 -3.12 -18.70 18.03
C GLN A 78 -2.00 -17.67 18.19
N LEU A 79 -1.74 -16.86 17.15
CA LEU A 79 -0.75 -15.79 17.21
C LEU A 79 -1.11 -14.64 18.16
N ARG A 80 -2.39 -14.47 18.50
CA ARG A 80 -2.86 -13.44 19.45
C ARG A 80 -2.80 -13.90 20.90
N GLU A 81 -2.82 -15.21 21.13
CA GLU A 81 -2.74 -15.83 22.45
C GLU A 81 -1.28 -16.02 22.94
N MET A 82 -0.30 -15.84 22.04
CA MET A 82 1.13 -15.78 22.35
C MET A 82 1.59 -14.38 22.77
#